data_AF-A0A9E2KCX7-F1
#
_entry.id   AF-A0A9E2KCX7-F1
#
_cell.length_a   1.000
_cell.length_b   1.000
_cell.length_c   1.000
_cell.angle_alpha   90.00
_cell.angle_beta   90.00
_cell.angle_gamma   90.00
#
_symmetry.space_group_name_H-M   'P 1'
#
loop_
_entity.id
_entity.type
_entity.pdbx_description
1 polymer ?
#
loop_
_entity_poly.entity_id
_entity_poly.type
_entity_poly.pdbx_seq_one_letter_code
_entity_poly.pdbx_strand_id
1 'polypeptide(L)'
;MSTNELIEALWVATKETFYMVGISMLIAIVVGTVLGLILYITSSPLLYPNKVINAISGFVINVIRSIPFIILLVLLYPFTEFLLHTTIGAKAVT
;
A
#
# COMPACT_ATOMS: atom_id res chain seq x y z
N MET A 1 17.47 -17.64 25.72
CA MET A 1 17.80 -16.64 24.69
C MET A 1 18.88 -15.75 25.27
N SER A 2 20.07 -15.77 24.68
CA SER A 2 21.16 -14.90 25.12
C SER A 2 20.92 -13.47 24.63
N THR A 3 21.45 -12.46 25.32
CA THR A 3 21.30 -11.05 24.93
C THR A 3 21.77 -10.78 23.50
N ASN A 4 22.78 -11.53 23.03
CA ASN A 4 23.31 -11.44 21.68
C ASN A 4 22.30 -11.93 20.62
N GLU A 5 21.58 -13.02 20.90
CA GLU A 5 20.52 -13.53 20.02
C GLU A 5 19.35 -12.52 19.90
N LEU A 6 19.02 -11.82 20.99
CA LEU A 6 18.01 -10.76 20.97
C LEU A 6 18.44 -9.59 20.09
N ILE A 7 19.69 -9.15 20.21
CA ILE A 7 20.23 -8.04 19.41
C ILE A 7 20.23 -8.41 17.93
N GLU A 8 20.63 -9.63 17.59
CA GLU A 8 20.64 -10.11 16.21
C GLU A 8 19.22 -10.19 15.62
N ALA A 9 18.26 -10.73 16.37
CA ALA A 9 16.86 -10.79 15.95
C ALA A 9 16.26 -9.40 15.71
N LEU A 10 16.52 -8.44 16.60
CA LEU A 10 16.06 -7.05 16.43
C LEU A 10 16.67 -6.38 15.20
N TRP A 11 17.95 -6.66 14.93
CA TRP A 11 18.63 -6.12 13.75
C TRP A 11 18.03 -6.64 12.44
N VAL A 12 17.73 -7.94 12.39
CA VAL A 12 17.07 -8.56 11.24
C VAL A 12 15.67 -7.98 11.04
N ALA A 13 14.85 -7.95 12.09
CA ALA A 13 13.48 -7.43 12.02
C ALA A 13 13.43 -5.95 11.60
N THR A 14 14.42 -5.15 12.04
CA THR A 14 14.53 -3.74 11.64
C THR A 14 14.78 -3.62 10.14
N LYS A 15 15.70 -4.42 9.59
CA LYS A 15 15.98 -4.41 8.14
C LYS A 15 14.78 -4.84 7.32
N GLU A 16 14.09 -5.90 7.77
CA GLU A 16 12.87 -6.36 7.12
C GLU A 16 11.81 -5.25 7.12
N THR A 17 11.61 -4.57 8.25
CA THR A 17 10.66 -3.45 8.33
C THR A 17 11.02 -2.32 7.35
N PHE A 18 12.29 -1.93 7.28
CA PHE A 18 12.74 -0.92 6.32
C PHE A 18 12.51 -1.36 4.87
N TYR A 19 12.75 -2.63 4.57
CA TYR A 19 12.54 -3.19 3.26
C TYR A 19 11.06 -3.15 2.86
N MET A 20 10.16 -3.61 3.73
CA MET A 20 8.72 -3.60 3.52
C MET A 20 8.17 -2.18 3.34
N VAL A 21 8.57 -1.26 4.22
CA VAL A 21 8.14 0.14 4.18
C VAL A 21 8.68 0.83 2.92
N GLY A 22 9.94 0.61 2.57
CA GLY A 22 10.58 1.24 1.41
C GLY A 22 9.86 0.91 0.10
N ILE A 23 9.58 -0.38 -0.14
CA ILE A 23 8.87 -0.81 -1.36
C ILE A 23 7.43 -0.30 -1.35
N SER A 24 6.73 -0.44 -0.22
CA SER A 24 5.34 0.01 -0.10
C SER A 24 5.21 1.51 -0.32
N MET A 25 6.16 2.30 0.21
CA MET A 25 6.21 3.74 0.02
C MET A 25 6.40 4.13 -1.44
N LEU A 26 7.34 3.47 -2.15
CA LEU A 26 7.57 3.74 -3.58
C LEU A 26 6.32 3.46 -4.41
N ILE A 27 5.68 2.31 -4.20
CA ILE A 27 4.44 1.95 -4.90
C ILE A 27 3.33 2.94 -4.57
N ALA A 28 3.15 3.29 -3.29
CA ALA A 28 2.14 4.23 -2.84
C ALA A 28 2.32 5.63 -3.45
N ILE A 29 3.57 6.10 -3.58
CA ILE A 29 3.87 7.38 -4.24
C ILE A 29 3.48 7.30 -5.72
N VAL A 30 3.94 6.29 -6.45
CA VAL A 30 3.67 6.19 -7.89
C VAL A 30 2.17 6.10 -8.17
N VAL A 31 1.47 5.16 -7.52
CA VAL A 31 0.04 4.93 -7.73
C VAL A 31 -0.79 6.10 -7.17
N GLY A 32 -0.46 6.57 -5.97
CA GLY A 32 -1.17 7.66 -5.30
C GLY A 32 -1.05 8.98 -6.06
N THR A 33 0.13 9.29 -6.60
CA THR A 33 0.33 10.50 -7.42
C THR A 33 -0.45 10.41 -8.72
N VAL A 34 -0.45 9.27 -9.42
CA VAL A 34 -1.23 9.11 -10.67
C VAL A 34 -2.73 9.29 -10.40
N LEU A 35 -3.27 8.63 -9.38
CA LEU A 35 -4.68 8.76 -8.99
C LEU A 35 -5.03 10.19 -8.55
N GLY A 36 -4.16 10.82 -7.75
CA GLY A 36 -4.31 12.20 -7.32
C GLY A 36 -4.29 13.18 -8.50
N LEU A 37 -3.42 12.95 -9.48
CA LEU A 37 -3.33 13.77 -10.68
C LEU A 37 -4.59 13.65 -11.55
N ILE A 38 -5.12 12.45 -11.74
CA ILE A 38 -6.39 12.23 -12.46
C ILE A 38 -7.52 12.99 -11.76
N LEU A 39 -7.62 12.89 -10.44
CA LEU A 39 -8.63 13.60 -9.67
C LEU A 39 -8.46 15.12 -9.80
N TYR A 40 -7.23 15.63 -9.75
CA TYR A 40 -6.95 17.05 -9.91
C TYR A 40 -7.33 17.58 -11.30
N ILE A 41 -6.89 16.92 -12.37
CA ILE A 41 -7.16 17.32 -13.75
C ILE A 41 -8.66 17.29 -14.06
N THR A 42 -9.36 16.25 -13.58
CA THR A 42 -10.81 16.09 -13.81
C THR A 42 -11.69 17.02 -12.99
N SER A 43 -11.14 17.62 -11.93
CA SER A 43 -11.82 18.62 -11.10
C SER A 43 -11.72 20.04 -11.67
N SER A 44 -10.64 20.34 -12.38
CA SER A 44 -10.36 21.70 -12.85
C SER A 44 -11.20 22.03 -14.08
N PRO A 45 -12.01 23.11 -14.04
CA PRO A 45 -12.82 23.54 -15.17
C PRO A 45 -11.99 24.00 -16.38
N LEU A 46 -10.71 24.31 -16.18
CA LEU A 46 -9.79 24.82 -17.22
C LEU A 46 -8.99 23.72 -17.93
N LEU A 47 -8.99 22.49 -17.41
CA LEU A 47 -8.19 21.38 -17.95
C LEU A 47 -9.08 20.41 -18.72
N TYR A 48 -9.69 19.46 -18.02
CA TYR A 48 -10.55 18.45 -18.62
C TYR A 48 -11.66 18.05 -17.62
N PRO A 49 -12.67 18.90 -17.42
CA PRO A 49 -13.68 18.66 -16.41
C PRO A 49 -14.50 17.42 -16.76
N ASN A 50 -14.40 16.38 -15.93
CA ASN A 50 -15.22 15.18 -16.04
C ASN A 50 -15.75 14.78 -14.67
N LYS A 51 -16.99 15.17 -14.39
CA LYS A 51 -17.66 14.92 -13.10
C LYS A 51 -17.77 13.44 -12.77
N VAL A 52 -17.92 12.58 -13.78
CA VAL A 52 -18.07 11.12 -13.58
C VAL A 52 -16.75 10.51 -13.15
N ILE A 53 -15.66 10.77 -13.91
CA ILE A 53 -14.32 10.25 -13.57
C ILE A 53 -13.86 10.82 -12.23
N ASN A 54 -14.13 12.10 -11.97
CA ASN A 54 -13.77 12.73 -10.71
C ASN A 54 -14.50 12.09 -9.52
N ALA A 55 -15.82 11.86 -9.64
CA ALA A 55 -16.61 11.21 -8.59
C ALA A 55 -16.16 9.77 -8.32
N ILE A 56 -15.90 8.97 -9.37
CA ILE A 56 -15.42 7.59 -9.23
C ILE A 56 -14.02 7.57 -8.58
N SER A 57 -13.09 8.39 -9.08
CA SER A 57 -11.73 8.48 -8.52
C SER A 57 -11.77 8.91 -7.05
N GLY A 58 -12.59 9.91 -6.74
CA GLY A 58 -12.79 10.38 -5.37
C GLY A 58 -13.40 9.31 -4.46
N PHE A 59 -14.39 8.56 -4.94
CA PHE A 59 -14.95 7.43 -4.22
C PHE A 59 -13.90 6.37 -3.91
N VAL A 60 -13.12 5.93 -4.90
CA VAL A 60 -12.05 4.93 -4.72
C VAL A 60 -11.01 5.40 -3.71
N ILE A 61 -10.51 6.64 -3.85
CA ILE A 61 -9.53 7.22 -2.92
C ILE A 61 -10.11 7.30 -1.51
N ASN A 62 -11.37 7.70 -1.37
CA ASN A 62 -12.02 7.78 -0.06
C ASN A 62 -12.18 6.39 0.56
N VAL A 63 -12.62 5.39 -0.19
CA VAL A 63 -12.74 4.00 0.31
C VAL A 63 -11.39 3.50 0.82
N ILE A 64 -10.33 3.60 0.01
CA ILE A 64 -8.98 3.14 0.41
C ILE A 64 -8.51 3.82 1.70
N ARG A 65 -8.75 5.13 1.85
CA ARG A 65 -8.37 5.88 3.06
C ARG A 65 -9.24 5.58 4.28
N SER A 66 -10.48 5.16 4.06
CA SER A 66 -11.46 4.95 5.14
C SER A 66 -11.33 3.58 5.78
N ILE A 67 -10.79 2.59 5.07
CA ILE A 67 -10.64 1.22 5.57
C ILE A 67 -9.55 1.21 6.67
N PRO A 68 -9.89 0.83 7.92
CA PRO A 68 -8.91 0.66 8.98
C PRO A 68 -7.87 -0.39 8.59
N PHE A 69 -6.61 -0.17 8.97
CA PHE A 69 -5.50 -1.05 8.60
C PHE A 69 -5.72 -2.52 9.00
N ILE A 70 -6.30 -2.78 10.18
CA ILE A 70 -6.60 -4.14 10.66
C ILE A 70 -7.58 -4.85 9.72
N ILE A 71 -8.60 -4.15 9.22
CA ILE A 71 -9.59 -4.72 8.30
C ILE A 71 -8.92 -4.98 6.94
N LEU A 72 -8.11 -4.04 6.47
CA LEU A 72 -7.36 -4.19 5.22
C LEU A 72 -6.44 -5.42 5.25
N LEU A 73 -5.75 -5.68 6.37
CA LEU A 73 -4.89 -6.85 6.55
C LEU A 73 -5.69 -8.15 6.34
N VAL A 74 -6.85 -8.27 6.99
CA VAL A 74 -7.71 -9.46 6.85
C VAL A 74 -8.26 -9.60 5.44
N LEU A 75 -8.66 -8.48 4.81
CA LEU A 75 -9.13 -8.47 3.41
C LEU A 75 -8.03 -8.84 2.41
N LEU A 76 -6.78 -8.46 2.70
CA LEU A 76 -5.64 -8.77 1.86
C LEU A 76 -5.20 -10.22 1.96
N TYR A 77 -5.47 -10.94 3.06
CA TYR A 77 -5.06 -12.33 3.22
C TYR A 77 -5.40 -13.22 2.00
N PRO A 78 -6.67 -13.35 1.56
CA PRO A 78 -7.01 -14.16 0.39
C PRO A 78 -6.41 -13.60 -0.92
N PHE A 79 -6.24 -12.29 -1.02
CA PHE A 79 -5.66 -11.63 -2.19
C PHE A 79 -4.16 -11.91 -2.30
N THR A 80 -3.43 -11.84 -1.19
CA THR A 80 -1.99 -12.14 -1.14
C THR A 80 -1.71 -13.61 -1.40
N GLU A 81 -2.55 -14.53 -0.90
CA GLU A 81 -2.42 -15.95 -1.24
C GLU A 81 -2.64 -16.19 -2.74
N PHE A 82 -3.63 -15.53 -3.34
CA PHE A 82 -3.89 -15.64 -4.77
C PHE A 82 -2.74 -15.11 -5.63
N LEU A 83 -2.12 -13.99 -5.26
CA LEU A 83 -1.04 -13.40 -6.05
C LEU A 83 0.28 -14.14 -5.91
N LEU A 84 0.66 -14.42 -4.67
CA LEU A 84 2.00 -14.93 -4.37
C LEU A 84 2.08 -16.44 -4.41
N HIS A 85 0.95 -17.16 -4.38
CA HIS A 85 0.88 -18.62 -4.34
C HIS A 85 1.81 -19.26 -3.27
N THR A 86 2.25 -18.50 -2.27
CA THR A 86 3.14 -18.91 -1.19
C THR A 86 2.68 -18.27 0.11
N THR A 87 2.66 -19.04 1.21
CA THR A 87 1.93 -18.64 2.41
C THR A 87 2.79 -17.93 3.47
N ILE A 88 4.11 -18.13 3.55
CA ILE A 88 4.97 -17.49 4.60
C ILE A 88 6.45 -17.38 4.16
N GLY A 89 7.10 -16.23 4.44
CA GLY A 89 8.56 -16.02 4.40
C GLY A 89 8.99 -14.75 3.63
N ALA A 90 10.19 -14.21 3.89
CA ALA A 90 10.71 -12.93 3.36
C ALA A 90 10.65 -12.72 1.82
N LYS A 91 10.36 -13.78 1.04
CA LYS A 91 10.06 -13.72 -0.40
C LYS A 91 8.61 -13.39 -0.77
N ALA A 92 7.70 -13.34 0.20
CA ALA A 92 6.34 -12.84 -0.01
C ALA A 92 6.29 -11.31 -0.02
N VAL A 93 7.32 -10.64 0.50
CA VAL A 93 7.40 -9.16 0.57
C VAL A 93 8.60 -8.60 -0.21
N THR A 94 9.26 -9.42 -1.04
CA THR A 94 10.33 -9.02 -1.97
C THR A 94 9.86 -9.26 -3.39
#